data_AF-A0A101XX63-F1
#
_entry.id   AF-A0A101XX63-F1
#
_cell.length_a   1.000
_cell.length_b   1.000
_cell.length_c   1.000
_cell.angle_alpha   90.00
_cell.angle_beta   90.00
_cell.angle_gamma   90.00
#
_symmetry.space_group_name_H-M   'P 1'
#
loop_
_entity.id
_entity.type
_entity.pdbx_description
1 polymer ?
#
loop_
_entity_poly.entity_id
_entity_poly.type
_entity_poly.pdbx_seq_one_letter_code
_entity_poly.pdbx_strand_id
1 'polypeptide(L)'
;MFHGQNNGERLVLCSPQSKLHANGHGWFDLTKKQVELLDDADIAILAVRLEGGKVYYVDFKELRKLLSAVKTLKYSSDEKWRLYIWDKYITVRGNDSKFPVEPELYPTN
;
A
#
# COMPACT_ATOMS: atom_id res chain seq x y z
N MET A 1 4.82 -4.09 10.17
CA MET A 1 3.75 -5.09 9.99
C MET A 1 3.16 -5.34 11.36
N PHE A 2 1.84 -5.35 11.47
CA PHE A 2 1.10 -5.73 12.66
C PHE A 2 0.21 -6.92 12.32
N HIS A 3 0.08 -7.84 13.26
CA HIS A 3 -0.72 -9.04 13.14
C HIS A 3 -1.76 -9.06 14.26
N GLY A 4 -2.99 -9.40 13.92
CA GLY A 4 -4.09 -9.53 14.87
C GLY A 4 -4.94 -10.74 14.54
N GLN A 5 -5.77 -11.14 15.50
CA GLN A 5 -6.79 -12.16 15.29
C GLN A 5 -8.09 -11.66 15.92
N ASN A 6 -9.20 -11.76 15.19
CA ASN A 6 -10.52 -11.40 15.68
C ASN A 6 -11.53 -12.45 15.22
N ASN A 7 -12.25 -13.08 16.16
CA ASN A 7 -13.24 -14.13 15.86
C ASN A 7 -12.75 -15.25 14.93
N GLY A 8 -11.46 -15.60 15.02
CA GLY A 8 -10.84 -16.61 14.16
C GLY A 8 -10.22 -16.06 12.86
N GLU A 9 -10.55 -14.83 12.46
CA GLU A 9 -9.99 -14.18 11.27
C GLU A 9 -8.61 -13.59 11.57
N ARG A 10 -7.66 -13.84 10.68
CA ARG A 10 -6.31 -13.28 10.71
C ARG A 10 -6.31 -11.90 10.06
N LEU A 11 -5.97 -10.89 10.85
CA LEU A 11 -5.77 -9.53 10.39
C LEU A 11 -4.28 -9.23 10.22
N VAL A 12 -3.92 -8.61 9.10
CA VAL A 12 -2.56 -8.11 8.85
C VAL A 12 -2.63 -6.66 8.41
N LEU A 13 -1.94 -5.80 9.15
CA LEU A 13 -1.75 -4.39 8.80
C LEU A 13 -0.30 -4.15 8.37
N CYS A 14 -0.14 -3.66 7.15
CA CYS A 14 1.14 -3.28 6.58
C CYS A 14 1.25 -1.75 6.52
N SER A 15 2.27 -1.21 7.19
CA SER A 15 2.63 0.21 7.13
C SER A 15 3.94 0.36 6.37
N PRO A 16 3.93 0.36 5.03
CA PRO A 16 5.16 0.45 4.25
C PRO A 16 5.82 1.81 4.45
N GLN A 17 7.14 1.85 4.30
CA GLN A 17 7.84 3.11 4.26
C GLN A 17 7.48 3.85 2.97
N SER A 18 7.09 5.10 3.13
CA SER A 18 6.68 5.99 2.05
C SER A 18 7.62 7.19 1.97
N LYS A 19 7.64 7.85 0.81
CA LYS A 19 8.34 9.13 0.59
C LYS A 19 7.45 10.07 -0.20
N LEU A 20 7.44 11.34 0.15
CA LEU A 20 6.78 12.39 -0.62
C LEU A 20 7.75 12.96 -1.66
N HIS A 21 7.33 13.07 -2.92
CA HIS A 21 8.07 13.84 -3.92
C HIS A 21 7.54 15.27 -4.01
N ALA A 22 8.42 16.21 -4.36
CA ALA A 22 8.08 17.62 -4.61
C ALA A 22 6.98 17.80 -5.68
N ASN A 23 6.78 16.80 -6.56
CA ASN A 23 5.79 16.80 -7.63
C ASN A 23 4.37 16.40 -7.15
N GLY A 24 4.10 16.47 -5.85
CA GLY A 24 2.75 16.35 -5.28
C GLY A 24 2.22 14.92 -5.07
N HIS A 25 3.00 13.89 -5.37
CA HIS A 25 2.63 12.50 -5.09
C HIS A 25 3.65 11.83 -4.16
N GLY A 26 3.17 10.90 -3.35
CA GLY A 26 4.01 9.99 -2.59
C GLY A 26 4.30 8.71 -3.38
N TRP A 27 5.26 7.93 -2.91
CA TRP A 27 5.43 6.56 -3.37
C TRP A 27 5.86 5.65 -2.22
N PHE A 28 5.60 4.36 -2.40
CA PHE A 28 6.05 3.30 -1.52
C PHE A 28 6.28 2.02 -2.33
N ASP A 29 7.12 1.14 -1.81
CA ASP A 29 7.36 -0.17 -2.39
C ASP A 29 6.73 -1.25 -1.51
N LEU A 30 6.15 -2.27 -2.13
CA LEU A 30 5.77 -3.52 -1.48
C LEU A 30 6.71 -4.63 -1.94
N THR A 31 7.34 -5.33 -0.99
CA THR A 31 8.15 -6.50 -1.28
C THR A 31 7.28 -7.73 -1.49
N LYS A 32 7.80 -8.73 -2.20
CA LYS A 32 7.17 -10.05 -2.34
C LYS A 32 6.70 -10.64 -1.00
N LYS A 33 7.56 -10.63 0.02
CA LYS A 33 7.22 -11.14 1.35
C LYS A 33 6.07 -10.37 2.02
N GLN A 34 6.00 -9.05 1.83
CA GLN A 34 4.88 -8.25 2.36
C GLN A 34 3.57 -8.61 1.65
N VAL A 35 3.61 -8.76 0.33
CA VAL A 35 2.45 -9.18 -0.47
C VAL A 35 1.98 -10.56 -0.07
N GLU A 36 2.88 -11.54 0.07
CA GLU A 36 2.54 -12.90 0.53
C GLU A 36 1.86 -12.88 1.92
N LEU A 37 2.40 -12.13 2.87
CA LEU A 37 1.81 -12.02 4.21
C LEU A 37 0.42 -11.38 4.22
N LEU A 38 0.14 -10.47 3.28
CA LEU A 38 -1.16 -9.84 3.12
C LEU A 38 -2.13 -10.71 2.30
N ASP A 39 -1.63 -11.49 1.33
CA ASP A 39 -2.40 -12.48 0.58
C ASP A 39 -2.89 -13.61 1.50
N ASP A 40 -2.10 -14.00 2.50
CA ASP A 40 -2.44 -15.05 3.48
C ASP A 40 -3.39 -14.60 4.62
N ALA A 41 -3.70 -13.30 4.72
CA ALA A 41 -4.58 -12.77 5.76
C ALA A 41 -6.04 -12.80 5.31
N ASP A 42 -6.98 -12.96 6.25
CA ASP A 42 -8.42 -12.79 5.97
C ASP A 42 -8.74 -11.31 5.76
N ILE A 43 -8.20 -10.47 6.65
CA ILE A 43 -8.31 -9.00 6.58
C ILE A 43 -6.91 -8.42 6.35
N ALA A 44 -6.72 -7.73 5.23
CA ALA A 44 -5.42 -7.17 4.86
C ALA A 44 -5.52 -5.66 4.62
N ILE A 45 -4.88 -4.87 5.47
CA ILE A 45 -4.92 -3.40 5.42
C ILE A 45 -3.55 -2.84 5.12
N LEU A 46 -3.46 -1.95 4.14
CA LEU A 46 -2.31 -1.07 3.96
C LEU A 46 -2.60 0.27 4.62
N ALA A 47 -1.75 0.67 5.57
CA ALA A 47 -1.78 1.98 6.21
C ALA A 47 -0.58 2.80 5.71
N VAL A 48 -0.80 3.60 4.66
CA VAL A 48 0.26 4.40 4.03
C VAL A 48 0.22 5.81 4.63
N ARG A 49 1.20 6.15 5.46
CA ARG A 49 1.36 7.51 5.97
C ARG A 49 2.14 8.34 4.98
N LEU A 50 1.72 9.56 4.66
CA LEU A 50 2.54 10.53 3.93
C LEU A 50 2.91 11.68 4.87
N GLU A 51 4.02 12.37 4.56
CA GLU A 51 4.33 13.64 5.22
C GLU A 51 3.17 14.63 5.04
N GLY A 52 2.90 15.45 6.06
CA GLY A 52 1.79 16.41 6.04
C GLY A 52 0.46 15.92 6.63
N GLY A 53 0.46 14.93 7.52
CA GLY A 53 -0.74 14.61 8.29
C GLY A 53 -1.70 13.60 7.65
N LYS A 54 -1.35 13.04 6.50
CA LYS A 54 -2.24 12.16 5.72
C LYS A 54 -1.91 10.69 5.97
N VAL A 55 -2.94 9.89 6.29
CA VAL A 55 -2.86 8.43 6.34
C VAL A 55 -3.91 7.84 5.42
N TYR A 56 -3.51 6.91 4.57
CA TYR A 56 -4.40 6.22 3.65
C TYR A 56 -4.55 4.79 4.12
N TYR A 57 -5.79 4.40 4.46
CA TYR A 57 -6.15 3.02 4.76
C TYR A 57 -6.72 2.39 3.51
N VAL A 58 -6.08 1.33 3.03
CA VAL A 58 -6.41 0.67 1.77
C VAL A 58 -6.69 -0.78 2.05
N ASP A 59 -7.84 -1.27 1.55
CA ASP A 59 -8.09 -2.70 1.43
C ASP A 59 -7.09 -3.29 0.43
N PHE A 60 -6.15 -4.07 0.96
CA PHE A 60 -5.12 -4.67 0.14
C PHE A 60 -5.69 -5.70 -0.84
N LYS A 61 -6.75 -6.42 -0.49
CA LYS A 61 -7.32 -7.48 -1.36
C LYS A 61 -7.89 -6.88 -2.65
N GLU A 62 -8.47 -5.69 -2.56
CA GLU A 62 -8.93 -4.94 -3.73
C GLU A 62 -7.75 -4.37 -4.54
N LEU A 63 -6.77 -3.75 -3.87
CA LEU A 63 -5.56 -3.23 -4.54
C LEU A 63 -4.74 -4.34 -5.21
N ARG A 64 -4.73 -5.54 -4.63
CA ARG A 64 -4.01 -6.74 -5.10
C ARG A 64 -4.42 -7.13 -6.52
N LYS A 65 -5.67 -6.89 -6.90
CA LYS A 65 -6.18 -7.14 -8.26
C LYS A 65 -5.42 -6.33 -9.32
N LEU A 66 -5.02 -5.09 -8.98
CA LEU A 66 -4.20 -4.25 -9.86
C LEU A 66 -2.74 -4.70 -9.93
N LEU A 67 -2.21 -5.21 -8.82
CA LEU A 67 -0.84 -5.75 -8.72
C LEU A 67 -0.66 -7.03 -9.57
N SER A 68 -1.69 -7.85 -9.71
CA SER A 68 -1.66 -9.07 -10.54
C SER A 68 -1.46 -8.79 -12.02
N ALA A 69 -1.83 -7.60 -12.49
CA ALA A 69 -1.76 -7.21 -13.89
C ALA A 69 -0.38 -6.65 -14.30
N VAL A 70 0.56 -6.49 -13.36
CA VAL A 70 1.84 -5.80 -13.58
C VAL A 70 3.05 -6.64 -13.21
N LYS A 71 4.13 -6.44 -13.98
CA LYS A 71 5.43 -7.03 -13.71
C LYS A 71 6.09 -6.35 -12.51
N THR A 72 6.76 -7.14 -11.67
CA THR A 72 7.57 -6.65 -10.56
C THR A 72 8.82 -5.92 -11.06
N LEU A 73 9.31 -4.99 -10.25
CA LEU A 73 10.63 -4.39 -10.40
C LEU A 73 11.65 -5.34 -9.80
N LYS A 74 12.65 -5.72 -10.59
CA LYS A 74 13.82 -6.45 -10.13
C LYS A 74 14.93 -5.45 -9.80
N TYR A 75 14.92 -4.92 -8.58
CA TYR A 75 16.07 -4.21 -8.03
C TYR A 75 16.76 -5.16 -7.03
N SER A 76 18.00 -5.57 -7.30
CA SER A 76 18.72 -6.56 -6.47
C SER A 76 17.94 -7.87 -6.28
N SER A 77 18.21 -8.65 -5.22
CA SER A 77 17.61 -9.97 -4.98
C SER A 77 16.12 -9.96 -4.63
N ASP A 78 15.50 -8.79 -4.42
CA ASP A 78 14.12 -8.68 -3.93
C ASP A 78 13.18 -8.08 -4.99
N GLU A 79 12.17 -8.86 -5.38
CA GLU A 79 11.09 -8.40 -6.24
C GLU A 79 10.15 -7.45 -5.49
N LYS A 80 9.86 -6.30 -6.10
CA LYS A 80 9.02 -5.26 -5.50
C LYS A 80 8.01 -4.70 -6.48
N TRP A 81 6.86 -4.27 -5.97
CA TRP A 81 5.93 -3.40 -6.70
C TRP A 81 6.10 -1.98 -6.18
N ARG A 82 6.22 -1.01 -7.09
CA ARG A 82 6.21 0.41 -6.76
C ARG A 82 4.83 0.98 -6.98
N LEU A 83 4.31 1.63 -5.96
CA LEU A 83 3.02 2.29 -5.98
C LEU A 83 3.21 3.79 -5.83
N TYR A 84 2.43 4.55 -6.58
CA TYR A 84 2.35 6.00 -6.49
C TYR A 84 1.03 6.36 -5.83
N ILE A 85 1.08 7.21 -4.82
CA ILE A 85 -0.08 7.66 -4.08
C ILE A 85 -0.29 9.15 -4.30
N TRP A 86 -1.46 9.46 -4.86
CA TRP A 86 -1.94 10.79 -5.15
C TRP A 86 -3.03 11.16 -4.15
N ASP A 87 -3.48 12.41 -4.16
CA ASP A 87 -4.47 12.88 -3.18
C ASP A 87 -5.75 12.05 -3.15
N LYS A 88 -6.17 11.47 -4.29
CA LYS A 88 -7.45 10.75 -4.41
C LYS A 88 -7.34 9.35 -5.03
N TYR A 89 -6.13 8.88 -5.33
CA TYR A 89 -5.96 7.58 -5.97
C TYR A 89 -4.55 7.02 -5.83
N ILE A 90 -4.42 5.71 -5.99
CA ILE A 90 -3.15 4.99 -6.11
C ILE A 90 -3.02 4.44 -7.52
N THR A 91 -1.80 4.47 -8.08
CA THR A 91 -1.44 3.75 -9.30
C THR A 91 -0.25 2.82 -9.02
N VAL A 92 -0.11 1.78 -9.84
CA VAL A 92 1.04 0.88 -9.76
C VAL A 92 1.95 1.17 -10.95
N ARG A 93 3.27 1.20 -10.73
CA ARG A 93 4.20 1.46 -11.84
C ARG A 93 4.00 0.43 -12.96
N GLY A 94 3.79 0.92 -14.18
CA GLY A 94 3.50 0.08 -15.35
C GLY A 94 2.02 -0.25 -15.54
N ASN A 95 1.12 0.34 -14.75
CA ASN A 95 -0.33 0.28 -14.94
C ASN A 95 -0.99 1.60 -14.51
N ASP A 96 -1.65 2.25 -15.46
CA ASP A 96 -2.26 3.57 -15.28
C ASP A 96 -3.68 3.50 -14.66
N SER A 97 -4.16 2.29 -14.32
CA SER A 97 -5.42 2.11 -13.61
C SER A 97 -5.37 2.81 -12.25
N LYS A 98 -6.41 3.60 -11.96
CA LYS A 98 -6.53 4.37 -10.73
C LYS A 98 -7.33 3.58 -9.70
N PHE A 99 -6.70 3.28 -8.58
CA PHE A 99 -7.38 2.76 -7.40
C PHE A 99 -7.87 3.95 -6.56
N PRO A 100 -9.18 4.20 -6.42
CA PRO A 100 -9.66 5.33 -5.63
C PRO A 100 -9.31 5.15 -4.15
N VAL A 101 -8.85 6.23 -3.51
CA VAL A 101 -8.57 6.26 -2.07
C VAL A 101 -8.74 7.68 -1.54
N GLU A 102 -9.06 7.84 -0.27
CA GLU A 102 -9.10 9.13 0.41
C GLU A 102 -8.22 9.08 1.67
N PRO A 103 -7.49 10.17 1.99
CA PRO A 103 -6.71 10.23 3.22
C PRO A 103 -7.58 10.53 4.42
N GLU A 104 -7.30 9.87 5.53
CA GLU A 104 -7.64 10.38 6.84
C GLU A 104 -6.58 11.42 7.27
N LEU A 105 -7.07 12.57 7.71
CA LEU A 105 -6.24 13.65 8.24
C LEU A 105 -6.15 13.48 9.75
N TYR A 106 -4.94 13.33 10.29
CA TYR A 106 -4.74 13.46 11.74
C TYR A 106 -4.35 14.91 12.08
N PRO A 107 -4.92 15.50 13.15
CA PRO A 107 -4.56 16.84 13.56
C PRO A 107 -3.07 16.87 13.92
N THR A 108 -2.31 17.71 13.24
CA THR A 108 -0.96 18.08 13.64
C THR A 108 -1.09 19.22 14.64
N ASN A 109 -0.83 18.92 15.92
CA ASN A 109 -0.65 19.94 16.97
C ASN A 109 0.53 20.86 16.64
#